data_AF-A0A7R6WYJ8-F1
#
_entry.id   AF-A0A7R6WYJ8-F1
#
_cell.length_a   1.000
_cell.length_b   1.000
_cell.length_c   1.000
_cell.angle_alpha   90.00
_cell.angle_beta   90.00
_cell.angle_gamma   90.00
#
_symmetry.space_group_name_H-M   'P 1'
#
loop_
_entity.id
_entity.type
_entity.pdbx_description
1 polymer ?
#
loop_
_entity_poly.entity_id
_entity_poly.type
_entity_poly.pdbx_seq_one_letter_code
_entity_poly.pdbx_strand_id
1 'polypeptide(L)' 'MKHYPSTDLKQNLGDVLAAASQQPVSITRHNKPRYVLMSIEAYEARFGSDSRRVYAAEDAPSEHVEMLEEYAAELDRD' A
#
# COMPACT_ATOMS: atom_id res chain seq x y z
N MET A 1 -2.01 8.43 11.41
CA MET A 1 -2.60 7.12 11.79
C MET A 1 -2.95 7.16 13.27
N LYS A 2 -4.22 6.93 13.64
CA LYS A 2 -4.60 6.80 15.06
C LYS A 2 -4.20 5.43 15.61
N HIS A 3 -3.99 5.34 16.92
CA HIS A 3 -3.60 4.11 17.60
C HIS A 3 -4.64 3.74 18.66
N TYR A 4 -5.14 2.51 18.61
CA TYR A 4 -6.10 2.00 19.58
C TYR A 4 -5.53 0.76 20.27
N PRO A 5 -5.54 0.69 21.61
CA PRO A 5 -5.31 -0.56 22.31
C PRO A 5 -6.30 -1.64 21.88
N SER A 6 -5.88 -2.91 21.96
CA SER A 6 -6.78 -4.04 21.68
C SER A 6 -7.99 -4.08 22.63
N THR A 7 -7.90 -3.47 23.81
CA THR A 7 -9.01 -3.29 24.75
C THR A 7 -10.04 -2.30 24.23
N ASP A 8 -9.60 -1.17 23.67
CA ASP A 8 -10.46 -0.12 23.12
C ASP A 8 -11.20 -0.61 21.88
N LEU A 9 -10.58 -1.44 21.05
CA LEU A 9 -11.27 -2.07 19.92
C LEU A 9 -12.46 -2.93 20.38
N LYS A 10 -12.35 -3.60 21.53
CA LYS A 10 -13.44 -4.42 22.08
C LYS A 10 -14.53 -3.57 22.73
N GLN A 11 -14.16 -2.49 23.41
CA GLN A 11 -15.08 -1.66 24.18
C GLN A 11 -15.77 -0.59 23.34
N ASN A 12 -15.08 -0.02 22.35
CA ASN A 12 -15.50 1.14 21.56
C ASN A 12 -15.47 0.82 20.05
N LEU A 13 -15.92 -0.38 19.65
CA LEU A 13 -15.82 -0.87 18.28
C LEU A 13 -16.38 0.12 17.25
N GLY A 14 -17.52 0.76 17.54
CA GLY A 14 -18.16 1.73 16.63
C GLY A 14 -17.26 2.93 16.32
N ASP A 15 -16.63 3.51 17.32
CA ASP A 15 -15.74 4.66 17.15
C ASP A 15 -14.45 4.27 16.42
N VAL A 16 -13.92 3.08 16.70
CA VAL A 16 -12.73 2.57 16.01
C VAL A 16 -13.03 2.28 14.54
N LEU A 17 -14.20 1.72 14.22
CA LEU A 17 -14.66 1.51 12.84
C LEU A 17 -14.88 2.84 12.13
N ALA A 18 -15.56 3.81 12.75
CA ALA A 18 -15.76 5.14 12.17
C ALA A 18 -14.44 5.85 11.87
N ALA A 19 -13.43 5.68 12.73
CA ALA A 19 -12.08 6.17 12.47
C ALA A 19 -11.40 5.41 11.31
N ALA A 20 -11.52 4.08 11.28
CA ALA A 20 -10.95 3.22 10.25
C ALA A 20 -11.58 3.42 8.85
N SER A 21 -12.84 3.84 8.79
CA SER A 21 -13.52 4.22 7.55
C SER A 21 -12.97 5.52 6.94
N GLN A 22 -12.40 6.41 7.76
CA GLN A 22 -11.81 7.67 7.27
C GLN A 22 -10.33 7.52 6.91
N GLN A 23 -9.59 6.69 7.64
CA GLN A 23 -8.17 6.43 7.39
C GLN A 23 -7.72 5.14 8.10
N PRO A 24 -6.62 4.51 7.66
CA PRO A 24 -5.98 3.45 8.42
C PRO A 24 -5.70 3.82 9.88
N VAL A 25 -6.03 2.90 10.79
CA VAL A 25 -5.72 2.98 12.22
C VAL A 25 -4.93 1.75 12.65
N SER A 26 -4.05 1.86 13.64
CA SER A 26 -3.35 0.68 14.16
C SER A 26 -3.97 0.18 15.45
N ILE A 27 -4.00 -1.14 15.59
CA ILE A 27 -4.33 -1.80 16.84
C ILE A 27 -3.04 -2.21 17.56
N THR A 28 -2.91 -1.81 18.82
CA THR A 28 -1.73 -2.07 19.64
C THR A 28 -1.97 -3.15 20.68
N ARG A 29 -0.90 -3.84 21.07
CA ARG A 29 -0.84 -4.77 22.20
C ARG A 29 0.41 -4.46 23.01
N HIS A 30 0.27 -4.23 24.31
CA HIS A 30 1.37 -3.78 25.19
C HIS A 30 2.12 -2.58 24.59
N ASN A 31 1.37 -1.58 24.11
CA ASN A 31 1.87 -0.37 23.45
C ASN A 31 2.65 -0.57 22.14
N LYS A 32 2.71 -1.79 21.60
CA LYS A 32 3.34 -2.06 20.30
C LYS A 32 2.26 -2.22 19.21
N PRO A 33 2.36 -1.53 18.05
CA PRO A 33 1.50 -1.78 16.90
C PRO A 33 1.62 -3.24 16.46
N ARG A 34 0.48 -3.91 16.24
CA ARG A 34 0.44 -5.31 15.80
C ARG A 34 -0.40 -5.50 14.55
N TYR A 35 -1.45 -4.70 14.39
CA TYR A 35 -2.37 -4.80 13.28
C TYR A 35 -2.74 -3.41 12.78
N VAL A 36 -3.24 -3.35 11.55
CA VAL A 36 -3.88 -2.17 10.96
C VAL A 36 -5.32 -2.53 10.62
N LEU A 37 -6.24 -1.60 10.87
CA LEU A 37 -7.64 -1.69 10.46
C LEU A 37 -7.92 -0.55 9.48
N MET A 38 -8.57 -0.88 8.36
CA MET A 38 -9.01 0.05 7.32
C MET A 38 -10.18 -0.56 6.55
N SER A 39 -10.87 0.23 5.71
CA SER A 39 -11.89 -0.31 4.81
C SER A 39 -11.29 -1.28 3.79
N ILE A 40 -12.10 -2.22 3.30
CA ILE A 40 -11.68 -3.16 2.26
C ILE A 40 -11.30 -2.41 0.96
N GLU A 41 -12.06 -1.38 0.61
CA GLU A 41 -11.78 -0.51 -0.54
C GLU A 41 -10.40 0.15 -0.43
N ALA A 42 -10.04 0.70 0.75
CA ALA A 42 -8.74 1.31 0.97
C ALA A 42 -7.60 0.27 0.94
N TYR A 43 -7.86 -0.96 1.39
CA TYR A 43 -6.92 -2.06 1.29
C TYR A 43 -6.69 -2.47 -0.18
N GLU A 44 -7.77 -2.70 -0.94
CA GLU A 44 -7.71 -3.11 -2.33
C GLU A 44 -7.10 -2.05 -3.23
N ALA A 45 -7.43 -0.77 -3.03
CA ALA A 45 -6.81 0.32 -3.77
C ALA A 45 -5.28 0.40 -3.53
N ARG A 46 -4.82 -0.02 -2.35
CA ARG A 46 -3.40 0.03 -1.98
C ARG A 46 -2.63 -1.25 -2.31
N PHE A 47 -3.28 -2.40 -2.27
CA PHE A 47 -2.62 -3.72 -2.30
C PHE A 47 -3.29 -4.73 -3.24
N GLY A 48 -4.50 -4.46 -3.73
CA GLY A 48 -5.30 -5.40 -4.51
C GLY A 48 -4.85 -5.56 -5.97
N SER A 49 -4.02 -4.66 -6.49
CA SER A 49 -3.59 -4.68 -7.89
C SER A 49 -2.26 -3.96 -8.12
N ASP A 50 -1.24 -4.19 -7.29
CA ASP A 50 0.09 -3.72 -7.67
C ASP A 50 0.65 -4.60 -8.80
N SER A 51 0.27 -4.26 -10.03
CA SER A 51 0.77 -4.89 -11.26
C SER A 51 2.19 -4.44 -11.59
N ARG A 52 2.73 -3.45 -10.87
CA ARG A 52 4.10 -2.99 -11.10
C ARG A 52 5.04 -4.09 -10.63
N ARG A 53 5.90 -4.52 -11.55
CA ARG A 53 6.93 -5.52 -11.29
C ARG A 53 8.29 -4.84 -11.36
N VAL A 54 9.12 -5.16 -10.38
CA VAL A 54 10.53 -4.76 -10.38
C VAL A 54 11.30 -5.90 -11.01
N TYR A 55 12.11 -5.57 -12.00
CA TYR A 55 13.01 -6.51 -12.66
C TYR A 55 14.45 -6.06 -12.41
N ALA A 56 15.36 -7.00 -12.20
CA ALA A 56 16.77 -6.72 -12.46
C ALA A 56 16.94 -6.49 -13.96
N ALA A 57 17.95 -5.71 -14.36
CA ALA A 57 18.17 -5.40 -15.78
C ALA A 57 18.29 -6.67 -16.65
N GLU A 58 18.90 -7.72 -16.12
CA GLU A 58 19.04 -9.03 -16.77
C GLU A 58 17.75 -9.86 -16.85
N ASP A 59 16.78 -9.59 -15.97
CA ASP A 59 15.52 -10.33 -15.87
C ASP A 59 14.33 -9.59 -16.50
N ALA A 60 14.58 -8.38 -17.02
CA ALA A 60 13.54 -7.55 -17.61
C ALA A 60 13.01 -8.19 -18.91
N PRO A 61 11.68 -8.29 -19.09
CA PRO A 61 11.08 -8.64 -20.36
C PRO A 61 11.61 -7.76 -21.51
N SER A 62 11.90 -8.36 -22.65
CA SER A 62 12.48 -7.66 -23.81
C SER A 62 11.64 -6.46 -24.24
N GLU A 63 10.31 -6.58 -24.22
CA GLU A 63 9.38 -5.48 -24.51
C GLU A 63 9.61 -4.25 -23.62
N HIS A 64 9.96 -4.44 -22.35
CA HIS A 64 10.24 -3.31 -21.44
C HIS A 64 11.61 -2.68 -21.72
N VAL A 65 12.59 -3.47 -22.16
CA VAL A 65 13.92 -2.97 -22.55
C VAL A 65 13.82 -2.16 -23.84
N GLU A 66 13.11 -2.69 -24.84
CA GLU A 66 12.87 -2.02 -26.14
C GLU A 66 12.19 -0.66 -25.94
N MET A 67 11.18 -0.56 -25.07
CA MET A 67 10.53 0.70 -24.72
C MET A 67 11.50 1.74 -24.14
N LEU A 68 12.44 1.30 -23.28
CA LEU A 68 13.44 2.20 -22.68
C LEU A 68 14.47 2.67 -23.72
N GLU A 69 14.87 1.79 -24.63
CA GLU A 69 15.79 2.13 -25.73
C GLU A 69 15.15 3.12 -26.72
N GLU A 70 13.88 2.93 -27.07
CA GLU A 70 13.14 3.85 -27.94
C GLU A 70 13.06 5.26 -27.33
N TYR A 71 12.72 5.34 -26.04
CA TYR A 71 12.67 6.60 -25.32
C TYR A 71 14.05 7.29 -25.23
N ALA A 72 15.11 6.53 -24.98
CA ALA A 72 16.48 7.06 -24.96
C ALA A 72 16.87 7.64 -26.34
N ALA A 73 16.50 6.95 -27.42
CA ALA A 73 16.76 7.42 -28.78
C ALA A 73 15.93 8.65 -29.17
N GLU A 74 14.77 8.89 -28.55
CA GLU A 74 14.01 10.15 -28.69
C GLU A 74 14.69 11.32 -27.97
N LEU A 75 15.21 11.09 -26.76
CA LEU A 75 15.93 12.12 -26.00
C LEU A 75 17.23 12.58 -26.68
N ASP A 76 17.93 11.68 -27.36
CA ASP A 76 19.17 12.03 -28.09
C ASP A 76 18.91 12.79 -29.40
N ARG A 77 17.65 12.92 -29.83
CA ARG A 77 17.25 13.63 -31.06
C ARG A 77 16.87 15.10 -30.83
N ASP A 78 16.62 15.51 -29.58
CA ASP A 78 16.33 16.90 -29.15
C ASP A 78 17.60 17.62 -28.65
#